data_AF-A0A090SI46-F1
#
_entry.id   AF-A0A090SI46-F1
#
_cell.length_a   1.000
_cell.length_b   1.000
_cell.length_c   1.000
_cell.angle_alpha   90.00
_cell.angle_beta   90.00
_cell.angle_gamma   90.00
#
_symmetry.space_group_name_H-M   'P 1'
#
loop_
_entity.id
_entity.type
_entity.pdbx_description
1 polymer ?
#
loop_
_entity_poly.entity_id
_entity_poly.type
_entity_poly.pdbx_seq_one_letter_code
_entity_poly.pdbx_strand_id
1 'polypeptide(L)'
;MRESLTAFNQVAQFIATSDRATIERPPLLTPYQEQLEKSNVIGRLAFSLEASAHWMRTITNQLNTYDDQIICGKNRDSSRFKYLVNVFNNVFVEEVQPYLSYVDSEYQAIAQETQFVSALLSQSDANVYNLHQRHLEFKETSREHVKYWKGLFERCGRSLSSIRNN
;
A
#
# COMPACT_ATOMS: atom_id res chain seq x y z
N MET A 1 -6.88 -5.41 -18.55
CA MET A 1 -6.09 -5.91 -17.40
C MET A 1 -6.97 -6.68 -16.43
N ARG A 2 -8.06 -6.10 -15.91
CA ARG A 2 -8.99 -6.83 -15.02
C ARG A 2 -9.49 -8.13 -15.65
N GLU A 3 -10.06 -8.08 -16.84
CA GLU A 3 -10.54 -9.26 -17.58
C GLU A 3 -9.44 -10.31 -17.81
N SER A 4 -8.23 -9.86 -18.12
CA SER A 4 -7.05 -10.70 -18.32
C SER A 4 -6.67 -11.43 -17.03
N LEU A 5 -6.69 -10.75 -15.89
CA LEU A 5 -6.41 -11.34 -14.58
C LEU A 5 -7.54 -12.29 -14.17
N THR A 6 -8.80 -11.95 -14.42
CA THR A 6 -9.95 -12.85 -14.19
C THR A 6 -9.80 -14.14 -14.98
N ALA A 7 -9.50 -14.06 -16.28
CA ALA A 7 -9.28 -15.24 -17.12
C ALA A 7 -8.08 -16.08 -16.62
N PHE A 8 -6.98 -15.43 -16.24
CA PHE A 8 -5.82 -16.10 -15.66
C PHE A 8 -6.16 -16.82 -14.35
N ASN A 9 -6.95 -16.18 -13.49
CA ASN A 9 -7.41 -16.75 -12.24
C ASN A 9 -8.31 -17.97 -12.45
N GLN A 10 -9.23 -17.92 -13.42
CA GLN A 10 -10.10 -19.04 -13.79
C GLN A 10 -9.29 -20.25 -14.30
N VAL A 11 -8.26 -20.01 -15.11
CA VAL A 11 -7.38 -21.10 -15.58
C VAL A 11 -6.56 -21.69 -14.44
N ALA A 12 -6.01 -20.86 -13.54
CA ALA A 12 -5.31 -21.35 -12.37
C ALA A 12 -6.21 -22.20 -11.47
N GLN A 13 -7.45 -21.76 -11.24
CA GLN A 13 -8.46 -22.51 -10.49
C GLN A 13 -8.78 -23.84 -11.16
N PHE A 14 -9.03 -23.82 -12.48
CA PHE A 14 -9.27 -25.03 -13.25
C PHE A 14 -8.13 -26.03 -13.10
N ILE A 15 -6.87 -25.60 -13.23
CA ILE A 15 -5.71 -26.49 -13.09
C ILE A 15 -5.62 -27.10 -11.69
N ALA A 16 -5.93 -26.32 -10.66
CA ALA A 16 -5.81 -26.76 -9.28
C ALA A 16 -6.93 -27.70 -8.82
N THR A 17 -8.14 -27.57 -9.39
CA THR A 17 -9.31 -28.38 -9.01
C THR A 17 -9.58 -29.54 -9.96
N SER A 18 -9.02 -29.52 -11.17
CA SER A 18 -9.21 -30.59 -12.14
C SER A 18 -8.42 -31.83 -11.75
N ASP A 19 -9.12 -32.96 -11.69
CA ASP A 19 -8.48 -34.27 -11.60
C ASP A 19 -7.84 -34.61 -12.96
N ARG A 20 -6.65 -35.22 -12.96
CA ARG A 20 -5.89 -35.51 -14.20
C ARG A 20 -6.60 -36.49 -15.14
N ALA A 21 -7.72 -37.07 -14.70
CA ALA A 21 -8.55 -38.01 -15.43
C ALA A 21 -9.70 -37.36 -16.24
N THR A 22 -9.98 -36.06 -16.10
CA THR A 22 -11.03 -35.39 -16.87
C THR A 22 -10.53 -34.88 -18.24
N ILE A 23 -11.36 -34.99 -19.28
CA ILE A 23 -11.08 -34.54 -20.66
C ILE A 23 -11.40 -33.05 -20.87
N GLU A 24 -11.91 -32.39 -19.83
CA GLU A 24 -12.30 -30.98 -19.90
C GLU A 24 -11.06 -30.10 -20.13
N ARG A 25 -11.19 -29.08 -20.98
CA ARG A 25 -10.07 -28.19 -21.32
C ARG A 25 -10.17 -26.91 -20.51
N PRO A 26 -9.04 -26.34 -20.07
CA PRO A 26 -9.06 -25.03 -19.42
C PRO A 26 -9.58 -23.95 -20.37
N PRO A 27 -10.16 -22.87 -19.84
CA PRO A 27 -10.43 -21.66 -20.62
C PRO A 27 -9.20 -21.18 -21.40
N LEU A 28 -9.41 -20.62 -22.59
CA LEU A 28 -8.31 -20.13 -23.43
C LEU A 28 -7.78 -18.80 -22.90
N LEU A 29 -6.46 -18.73 -22.65
CA LEU A 29 -5.76 -17.49 -22.31
C LEU A 29 -5.25 -16.71 -23.53
N THR A 30 -5.26 -17.34 -24.71
CA THR A 30 -4.72 -16.74 -25.95
C THR A 30 -5.26 -15.34 -26.26
N PRO A 31 -6.57 -15.02 -26.06
CA PRO A 31 -7.08 -13.66 -26.27
C PRO A 31 -6.46 -12.60 -25.36
N TYR A 32 -5.92 -13.01 -24.20
CA TYR A 32 -5.35 -12.13 -23.18
C TYR A 32 -3.82 -12.19 -23.11
N GLN A 33 -3.20 -13.09 -23.87
CA GLN A 33 -1.77 -13.43 -23.74
C GLN A 33 -0.86 -12.22 -23.94
N GLU A 34 -1.07 -11.43 -24.99
CA GLU A 34 -0.27 -10.23 -25.24
C GLU A 34 -0.37 -9.23 -24.09
N GLN A 35 -1.58 -9.03 -23.55
CA GLN A 35 -1.80 -8.10 -22.44
C GLN A 35 -1.15 -8.61 -21.14
N LEU A 36 -1.21 -9.91 -20.88
CA LEU A 36 -0.59 -10.52 -19.70
C LEU A 36 0.94 -10.47 -19.78
N GLU A 37 1.53 -10.73 -20.94
CA GLU A 37 2.98 -10.76 -21.13
C GLU A 37 3.61 -9.36 -21.18
N LYS A 38 2.94 -8.38 -21.77
CA LYS A 38 3.46 -7.01 -21.91
C LYS A 38 3.11 -6.09 -20.75
N SER A 39 2.14 -6.44 -19.91
CA SER A 39 1.73 -5.61 -18.79
C SER A 39 2.75 -5.67 -17.65
N ASN A 40 3.22 -4.50 -17.23
CA ASN A 40 4.05 -4.35 -16.03
C ASN A 40 3.25 -3.89 -14.80
N VAL A 41 1.91 -3.89 -14.87
CA VAL A 41 1.03 -3.36 -13.81
C VAL A 41 1.31 -4.04 -12.47
N ILE A 42 1.43 -5.37 -12.46
CA ILE A 42 1.72 -6.14 -11.25
C ILE A 42 3.07 -5.75 -10.64
N GLY A 43 4.13 -5.65 -11.46
CA GLY A 43 5.46 -5.26 -11.01
C GLY A 43 5.50 -3.81 -10.51
N ARG A 44 4.86 -2.89 -11.22
CA ARG A 44 4.76 -1.47 -10.81
C ARG A 44 4.01 -1.32 -9.49
N LEU A 45 2.92 -2.04 -9.31
CA LEU A 45 2.16 -2.01 -8.07
C LEU A 45 2.97 -2.61 -6.91
N ALA A 46 3.62 -3.76 -7.12
CA ALA A 46 4.48 -4.38 -6.11
C ALA A 46 5.58 -3.41 -5.64
N PHE A 47 6.26 -2.76 -6.60
CA PHE A 47 7.26 -1.74 -6.32
C PHE A 47 6.67 -0.54 -5.57
N SER A 48 5.51 -0.03 -6.01
CA SER A 48 4.87 1.14 -5.39
C SER A 48 4.46 0.87 -3.95
N LEU A 49 3.91 -0.32 -3.66
CA LEU A 49 3.58 -0.77 -2.31
C LEU A 49 4.81 -0.84 -1.42
N GLU A 50 5.86 -1.52 -1.88
CA GLU A 50 7.10 -1.70 -1.11
C GLU A 50 7.82 -0.38 -0.87
N ALA A 51 7.98 0.44 -1.90
CA ALA A 51 8.64 1.73 -1.80
C ALA A 51 7.89 2.66 -0.85
N SER A 52 6.56 2.72 -0.96
CA SER A 52 5.74 3.53 -0.06
C SER A 52 5.84 3.05 1.39
N ALA A 53 5.79 1.74 1.63
CA ALA A 53 5.97 1.17 2.95
C ALA A 53 7.33 1.51 3.55
N HIS A 54 8.39 1.40 2.75
CA HIS A 54 9.74 1.77 3.14
C HIS A 54 9.84 3.25 3.51
N TRP A 55 9.33 4.15 2.67
CA TRP A 55 9.36 5.59 2.94
C TRP A 55 8.57 5.96 4.21
N MET A 56 7.36 5.42 4.37
CA MET A 56 6.54 5.70 5.56
C MET A 56 7.22 5.21 6.83
N ARG A 57 7.81 4.02 6.81
CA ARG A 57 8.58 3.48 7.95
C ARG A 57 9.79 4.35 8.27
N THR A 58 10.59 4.71 7.27
CA THR A 58 11.80 5.51 7.45
C THR A 58 11.49 6.89 8.02
N ILE A 59 10.50 7.58 7.45
CA ILE A 59 10.09 8.92 7.93
C ILE A 59 9.51 8.82 9.35
N THR A 60 8.65 7.83 9.62
CA THR A 60 8.06 7.64 10.95
C THR A 60 9.13 7.33 12.00
N ASN A 61 10.12 6.51 11.67
CA ASN A 61 11.24 6.21 12.57
C ASN A 61 12.08 7.45 12.85
N GLN A 62 12.36 8.26 11.83
CA GLN A 62 13.08 9.52 12.01
C GLN A 62 12.29 10.48 12.91
N LEU A 63 11.00 10.63 12.66
CA LEU A 63 10.10 11.46 13.45
C LEU A 63 10.07 11.02 14.92
N ASN A 64 9.93 9.72 15.20
CA ASN A 64 10.00 9.18 16.56
C ASN A 64 11.37 9.38 17.21
N THR A 65 12.46 9.21 16.46
CA THR A 65 13.84 9.35 16.98
C THR A 65 14.13 10.76 17.48
N TYR A 66 13.57 11.78 16.82
CA TYR A 66 13.78 13.19 17.14
C TYR A 66 12.55 13.85 17.77
N ASP A 67 11.62 13.05 18.29
CA ASP A 67 10.33 13.52 18.81
C ASP A 67 10.47 14.38 20.07
N ASP A 68 11.53 14.17 20.84
CA ASP A 68 11.92 14.94 22.03
C ASP A 68 12.32 16.39 21.68
N GLN A 69 12.77 16.62 20.44
CA GLN A 69 13.15 17.94 19.97
C GLN A 69 11.95 18.79 19.54
N ILE A 70 10.74 18.21 19.52
CA ILE A 70 9.51 18.90 19.12
C ILE A 70 8.82 19.44 20.37
N ILE A 71 9.21 20.65 20.76
CA ILE A 71 8.69 21.31 21.94
C ILE A 71 7.37 22.03 21.61
N CYS A 72 6.35 21.81 22.44
CA CYS A 72 5.08 22.52 22.37
C CYS A 72 4.58 22.88 23.79
N GLY A 73 3.90 24.02 23.93
CA GLY A 73 3.39 24.52 25.22
C GLY A 73 3.36 26.05 25.32
N LYS A 74 2.58 26.58 26.27
CA LYS A 74 2.50 28.01 26.55
C LYS A 74 3.88 28.50 27.05
N ASN A 75 4.36 29.61 26.50
CA ASN A 75 5.68 30.20 26.80
C ASN A 75 6.89 29.33 26.41
N ARG A 76 6.74 28.40 25.46
CA ARG A 76 7.86 27.64 24.86
C ARG A 76 8.00 27.97 23.38
N ASP A 77 9.22 27.86 22.84
CA ASP A 77 9.44 27.98 21.39
C ASP A 77 8.84 26.77 20.67
N SER A 78 7.81 27.02 19.86
CA SER A 78 7.07 26.02 19.11
C SER A 78 7.37 26.07 17.60
N SER A 79 8.47 26.72 17.20
CA SER A 79 8.80 26.92 15.78
C SER A 79 8.93 25.60 15.01
N ARG A 80 9.59 24.60 15.60
CA ARG A 80 9.70 23.24 15.00
C ARG A 80 8.34 22.58 14.83
N PHE A 81 7.47 22.69 15.82
CA PHE A 81 6.10 22.17 15.72
C PHE A 81 5.32 22.86 14.60
N LYS A 82 5.44 24.19 14.46
CA LYS A 82 4.80 24.94 13.36
C LYS A 82 5.32 24.49 11.98
N TYR A 83 6.63 24.26 11.84
CA TYR A 83 7.19 23.72 10.60
C TYR A 83 6.64 22.33 10.28
N LEU A 84 6.55 21.45 11.28
CA LEU A 84 5.98 20.12 11.10
C LEU A 84 4.49 20.16 10.76
N VAL A 85 3.73 21.10 11.31
CA VAL A 85 2.34 21.35 10.90
C VAL A 85 2.27 21.76 9.42
N ASN A 86 3.17 22.63 8.95
CA ASN A 86 3.22 23.00 7.54
C ASN A 86 3.60 21.82 6.64
N VAL A 87 4.56 20.98 7.06
CA VAL A 87 4.92 19.76 6.33
C VAL A 87 3.75 18.78 6.29
N PHE A 88 3.05 18.61 7.41
CA PHE A 88 1.87 17.75 7.46
C PHE A 88 0.79 18.23 6.49
N ASN A 89 0.43 19.52 6.51
CA ASN A 89 -0.60 20.05 5.63
C ASN A 89 -0.13 20.03 4.17
N ASN A 90 0.97 20.70 3.84
CA ASN A 90 1.35 20.96 2.44
C ASN A 90 1.99 19.78 1.74
N VAL A 91 2.51 18.78 2.48
CA VAL A 91 3.17 17.62 1.88
C VAL A 91 2.37 16.36 2.19
N PHE A 92 2.13 16.05 3.46
CA PHE A 92 1.47 14.79 3.79
C PHE A 92 0.01 14.75 3.34
N VAL A 93 -0.80 15.77 3.66
CA VAL A 93 -2.22 15.81 3.31
C VAL A 93 -2.44 16.09 1.83
N GLU A 94 -1.73 17.06 1.26
CA GLU A 94 -1.94 17.48 -0.14
C GLU A 94 -1.33 16.53 -1.18
N GLU A 95 -0.21 15.85 -0.87
CA GLU A 95 0.52 15.07 -1.88
C GLU A 95 0.60 13.57 -1.51
N VAL A 96 1.11 13.27 -0.32
CA VAL A 96 1.44 11.89 0.07
C VAL A 96 0.16 11.07 0.28
N GLN A 97 -0.81 11.57 1.07
CA GLN A 97 -2.03 10.83 1.38
C GLN A 97 -2.85 10.50 0.12
N PRO A 98 -3.03 11.41 -0.87
CA PRO A 98 -3.64 11.08 -2.15
C PRO A 98 -2.89 9.99 -2.91
N TYR A 99 -1.55 10.05 -2.96
CA TYR A 99 -0.75 9.01 -3.61
C TYR A 99 -0.90 7.64 -2.92
N LEU A 100 -0.83 7.58 -1.58
CA LEU A 100 -1.05 6.34 -0.84
C LEU A 100 -2.47 5.80 -1.09
N SER A 101 -3.48 6.67 -1.16
CA SER A 101 -4.87 6.28 -1.45
C SER A 101 -5.01 5.73 -2.87
N TYR A 102 -4.31 6.33 -3.84
CA TYR A 102 -4.25 5.84 -5.22
C TYR A 102 -3.63 4.43 -5.26
N VAL A 103 -2.46 4.22 -4.63
CA VAL A 103 -1.79 2.91 -4.60
C VAL A 103 -2.68 1.84 -3.93
N ASP A 104 -3.36 2.17 -2.84
CA ASP A 104 -4.33 1.26 -2.20
C ASP A 104 -5.47 0.90 -3.16
N SER A 105 -6.02 1.90 -3.88
CA SER A 105 -7.11 1.67 -4.84
C SER A 105 -6.70 0.78 -6.01
N GLU A 106 -5.48 0.94 -6.53
CA GLU A 106 -4.93 0.10 -7.60
C GLU A 106 -4.78 -1.35 -7.14
N TYR A 107 -4.37 -1.57 -5.88
CA TYR A 107 -4.36 -2.91 -5.29
C TYR A 107 -5.77 -3.49 -5.18
N GLN A 108 -6.73 -2.73 -4.63
CA GLN A 108 -8.11 -3.21 -4.48
C GLN A 108 -8.76 -3.58 -5.83
N ALA A 109 -8.41 -2.87 -6.90
CA ALA A 109 -8.93 -3.12 -8.24
C ALA A 109 -8.55 -4.51 -8.79
N ILE A 110 -7.45 -5.11 -8.30
CA ILE A 110 -6.94 -6.40 -8.78
C ILE A 110 -6.89 -7.49 -7.69
N ALA A 111 -7.08 -7.14 -6.42
CA ALA A 111 -6.87 -8.05 -5.29
C ALA A 111 -7.75 -9.31 -5.38
N GLN A 112 -9.03 -9.15 -5.75
CA GLN A 112 -9.95 -10.28 -5.90
C GLN A 112 -9.52 -11.23 -7.02
N GLU A 113 -9.00 -10.67 -8.12
CA GLU A 113 -8.59 -11.43 -9.31
C GLU A 113 -7.22 -12.10 -9.14
N THR A 114 -6.49 -11.79 -8.06
CA THR A 114 -5.14 -12.31 -7.81
C THR A 114 -5.05 -13.19 -6.57
N GLN A 115 -6.11 -13.29 -5.76
CA GLN A 115 -6.11 -13.98 -4.47
C GLN A 115 -5.78 -15.48 -4.60
N PHE A 116 -6.42 -16.19 -5.53
CA PHE A 116 -6.21 -17.62 -5.69
C PHE A 116 -4.83 -17.94 -6.29
N VAL A 117 -4.41 -17.19 -7.31
CA VAL A 117 -3.05 -17.28 -7.86
C VAL A 117 -2.01 -17.02 -6.78
N SER A 118 -2.20 -15.99 -5.95
CA SER A 118 -1.28 -15.69 -4.84
C SER A 118 -1.21 -16.83 -3.84
N ALA A 119 -2.35 -17.46 -3.51
CA ALA A 119 -2.40 -18.62 -2.60
C ALA A 119 -1.71 -19.86 -3.19
N LEU A 120 -1.86 -20.10 -4.49
CA LEU A 120 -1.18 -21.17 -5.20
C LEU A 120 0.35 -20.94 -5.22
N LEU A 121 0.78 -19.72 -5.54
CA LEU A 121 2.20 -19.36 -5.65
C LEU A 121 2.90 -19.24 -4.29
N SER A 122 2.18 -18.93 -3.21
CA SER A 122 2.75 -18.90 -1.86
C SER A 122 3.26 -20.25 -1.35
N GLN A 123 2.96 -21.34 -2.04
CA GLN A 123 3.52 -22.68 -1.78
C GLN A 123 4.88 -22.90 -2.46
N SER A 124 5.34 -21.94 -3.26
CA SER A 124 6.66 -21.96 -3.90
C SER A 124 7.59 -20.93 -3.25
N ASP A 125 8.91 -21.15 -3.28
CA ASP A 125 9.93 -20.21 -2.78
C ASP A 125 9.93 -18.84 -3.49
N ALA A 126 9.06 -18.62 -4.48
CA ALA A 126 8.90 -17.38 -5.24
C ALA A 126 8.12 -16.29 -4.48
N ASN A 127 8.47 -16.06 -3.20
CA ASN A 127 7.88 -15.04 -2.32
C ASN A 127 8.05 -13.58 -2.83
N VAL A 128 8.81 -13.38 -3.91
CA VAL A 128 9.12 -12.09 -4.53
C VAL A 128 7.86 -11.35 -5.03
N TYR A 129 6.78 -12.07 -5.39
CA TYR A 129 5.55 -11.49 -5.95
C TYR A 129 4.35 -11.51 -5.00
N ASN A 130 4.55 -11.70 -3.69
CA ASN A 130 3.46 -11.69 -2.73
C ASN A 130 2.88 -10.26 -2.54
N LEU A 131 2.02 -9.86 -3.48
CA LEU A 131 1.34 -8.56 -3.48
C LEU A 131 0.52 -8.34 -2.22
N HIS A 132 -0.08 -9.40 -1.68
CA HIS A 132 -0.88 -9.31 -0.47
C HIS A 132 -0.02 -8.94 0.74
N GLN A 133 1.11 -9.61 0.94
CA GLN A 133 2.03 -9.28 2.02
C GLN A 133 2.57 -7.86 1.90
N ARG A 134 2.97 -7.45 0.69
CA ARG A 134 3.43 -6.07 0.42
C ARG A 134 2.34 -5.03 0.73
N HIS A 135 1.09 -5.34 0.42
CA HIS A 135 -0.06 -4.49 0.74
C HIS A 135 -0.32 -4.40 2.24
N LEU A 136 -0.21 -5.50 2.98
CA LEU A 136 -0.32 -5.50 4.45
C LEU A 136 0.75 -4.60 5.09
N GLU A 137 2.00 -4.74 4.67
CA GLU A 137 3.11 -3.90 5.17
C GLU A 137 2.93 -2.41 4.82
N PHE A 138 2.50 -2.14 3.58
CA PHE A 138 2.12 -0.79 3.14
C PHE A 138 1.03 -0.18 4.03
N LYS A 139 -0.04 -0.94 4.33
CA LYS A 139 -1.13 -0.45 5.18
C LYS A 139 -0.68 -0.22 6.61
N GLU A 140 0.13 -1.11 7.15
CA GLU A 140 0.59 -0.99 8.54
C GLU A 140 1.47 0.25 8.72
N THR A 141 2.51 0.39 7.90
CA THR A 141 3.42 1.55 7.95
C THR A 141 2.70 2.88 7.70
N SER A 142 1.71 2.90 6.80
CA SER A 142 0.87 4.09 6.56
C SER A 142 0.02 4.44 7.79
N ARG A 143 -0.54 3.43 8.48
CA ARG A 143 -1.29 3.62 9.73
C ARG A 143 -0.40 4.11 10.85
N GLU A 144 0.80 3.54 11.00
CA GLU A 144 1.80 3.97 11.98
C GLU A 144 2.19 5.44 11.78
N HIS A 145 2.40 5.86 10.53
CA HIS A 145 2.71 7.25 10.20
C HIS A 145 1.58 8.21 10.59
N VAL A 146 0.33 7.86 10.27
CA VAL A 146 -0.84 8.66 10.68
C VAL A 146 -1.00 8.66 12.20
N LYS A 147 -0.71 7.55 12.88
CA LYS A 147 -0.75 7.43 14.34
C LYS A 147 0.28 8.35 14.99
N TYR A 148 1.49 8.45 14.44
CA TYR A 148 2.50 9.40 14.90
C TYR A 148 1.97 10.84 14.85
N TRP A 149 1.43 11.27 13.70
CA TRP A 149 0.89 12.64 13.56
C TRP A 149 -0.21 12.94 14.56
N LYS A 150 -1.15 12.01 14.76
CA LYS A 150 -2.21 12.13 15.77
C LYS A 150 -1.62 12.32 17.17
N GLY A 151 -0.67 11.45 17.55
CA GLY A 151 -0.03 11.54 18.87
C GLY A 151 0.73 12.84 19.08
N LEU A 152 1.46 13.32 18.06
CA LEU A 152 2.15 14.60 18.09
C LEU A 152 1.17 15.76 18.34
N PHE A 153 0.05 15.78 17.61
CA PHE A 153 -0.94 16.86 17.72
C PHE A 153 -1.67 16.84 19.06
N GLU A 154 -2.06 15.66 19.53
CA GLU A 154 -2.68 15.47 20.84
C GLU A 154 -1.74 15.96 21.96
N ARG A 155 -0.47 15.55 21.94
CA ARG A 155 0.57 16.02 22.88
C ARG A 155 0.71 17.54 22.87
N CYS A 156 0.61 18.16 21.71
CA CYS A 156 0.70 19.60 21.54
C CYS A 156 -0.64 20.35 21.70
N GLY A 157 -1.70 19.67 22.16
CA GLY A 157 -3.00 20.27 22.45
C GLY A 157 -3.78 20.74 21.21
N ARG A 158 -3.53 20.14 20.05
CA ARG A 158 -4.26 20.41 18.80
C ARG A 158 -5.02 19.19 18.33
N SER A 159 -6.18 19.42 17.72
CA SER A 159 -6.93 18.39 17.01
C SER A 159 -6.55 18.40 15.53
N LEU A 160 -6.75 17.28 14.83
CA LEU A 160 -6.61 17.23 13.38
C LEU A 160 -7.50 18.27 12.67
N SER A 161 -8.71 18.50 13.19
CA SER A 161 -9.63 19.51 12.65
C SER A 161 -9.12 20.94 12.81
N SER A 162 -8.37 21.25 13.87
CA SER A 162 -7.81 22.59 14.08
C SER A 162 -6.53 22.84 13.28
N ILE A 163 -5.89 21.79 12.77
CA ILE A 163 -4.69 21.88 11.95
C ILE A 163 -5.00 22.03 10.46
N ARG A 164 -6.10 21.43 9.98
CA ARG A 164 -6.48 21.46 8.56
C ARG A 164 -7.12 22.78 8.09
N ASN A 165 -7.49 23.67 9.03
CA ASN A 165 -8.16 24.95 8.76
C ASN A 165 -7.22 26.16 8.90
N ASN A 166 -5.91 25.93 8.90
CA ASN A 166 -4.90 26.92 9.29
C ASN A 166 -3.84 27.08 8.22
#